data_AF-A0A1G0D9C7-F1
#
_entry.id   AF-A0A1G0D9C7-F1
#
_cell.length_a   1.000
_cell.length_b   1.000
_cell.length_c   1.000
_cell.angle_alpha   90.00
_cell.angle_beta   90.00
_cell.angle_gamma   90.00
#
_symmetry.space_group_name_H-M   'P 1'
#
loop_
_entity.id
_entity.type
_entity.pdbx_description
1 polymer ?
#
loop_
_entity_poly.entity_id
_entity_poly.type
_entity_poly.pdbx_seq_one_letter_code
_entity_poly.pdbx_strand_id
1 'polypeptide(L)'
;MPKVHFTKQALSDLERIFQFLEQEALDFAITAGKEIVDATSILQRHPLIGRPAPHNLRELVISKGRSGYVAMYRFLPAKDRIDILAIRHQRECGFID
;
A
#
# COMPACT_ATOMS: atom_id res chain seq x y z
N MET A 1 10.87 15.99 4.61
CA MET A 1 9.65 15.16 4.65
C MET A 1 9.97 13.97 3.78
N PRO A 2 9.93 12.75 4.33
CA PRO A 2 10.45 11.61 3.62
C PRO A 2 9.69 11.37 2.31
N LYS A 3 10.44 11.05 1.26
CA LYS A 3 9.85 10.77 -0.05
C LYS A 3 9.34 9.34 -0.08
N VAL A 4 8.15 9.15 -0.67
CA VAL A 4 7.56 7.82 -0.88
C VAL A 4 8.05 7.28 -2.22
N HIS A 5 8.59 6.06 -2.19
CA HIS A 5 9.10 5.35 -3.36
C HIS A 5 8.41 4.00 -3.48
N PHE A 6 7.85 3.72 -4.65
CA PHE A 6 7.34 2.40 -4.97
C PHE A 6 8.46 1.53 -5.52
N THR A 7 8.61 0.35 -4.97
CA THR A 7 9.51 -0.67 -5.54
C THR A 7 8.91 -1.24 -6.82
N LYS A 8 9.72 -1.94 -7.63
CA LYS A 8 9.24 -2.65 -8.81
C LYS A 8 8.12 -3.65 -8.47
N GLN A 9 8.24 -4.33 -7.32
CA GLN A 9 7.22 -5.25 -6.84
C GLN A 9 5.90 -4.51 -6.55
N ALA A 10 5.95 -3.41 -5.81
CA ALA A 10 4.75 -2.63 -5.51
C ALA A 10 4.07 -2.05 -6.77
N LEU A 11 4.85 -1.68 -7.79
CA LEU A 11 4.28 -1.25 -9.08
C LEU A 11 3.60 -2.40 -9.82
N SER A 12 4.22 -3.59 -9.85
CA SER A 12 3.61 -4.78 -10.45
C SER A 12 2.35 -5.22 -9.70
N ASP A 13 2.33 -5.08 -8.37
CA ASP A 13 1.15 -5.34 -7.55
C ASP A 13 0.00 -4.40 -7.92
N LEU A 14 0.29 -3.10 -8.10
CA LEU A 14 -0.70 -2.10 -8.55
C LEU A 14 -1.25 -2.43 -9.93
N GLU A 15 -0.40 -2.76 -10.90
CA GLU A 15 -0.83 -3.15 -12.24
C GLU A 15 -1.78 -4.36 -12.19
N ARG A 16 -1.46 -5.38 -11.40
CA ARG A 16 -2.31 -6.56 -11.23
C ARG A 16 -3.66 -6.20 -10.58
N ILE A 17 -3.66 -5.34 -9.56
CA ILE A 17 -4.88 -4.87 -8.90
C ILE A 17 -5.75 -4.11 -9.91
N PHE A 18 -5.18 -3.18 -10.68
CA PHE A 18 -5.95 -2.43 -11.66
C PHE A 18 -6.52 -3.32 -12.77
N GLN A 19 -5.72 -4.24 -13.33
CA GLN A 19 -6.20 -5.19 -14.32
C GLN A 19 -7.36 -6.06 -13.80
N PHE A 20 -7.29 -6.50 -12.54
CA PHE A 20 -8.37 -7.26 -11.92
C PHE A 20 -9.65 -6.43 -11.74
N LEU A 21 -9.52 -5.18 -11.28
CA LEU A 21 -10.68 -4.30 -11.06
C LEU A 21 -11.31 -3.83 -12.37
N GLU A 22 -10.51 -3.58 -13.41
CA GLU A 22 -11.01 -3.20 -14.74
C GLU A 22 -11.89 -4.28 -15.37
N GLN A 23 -11.65 -5.56 -15.05
CA GLN A 23 -12.51 -6.67 -15.48
C GLN A 23 -13.91 -6.61 -14.85
N GLU A 24 -14.05 -5.97 -13.68
CA GLU A 24 -15.33 -5.76 -13.01
C GLU A 24 -15.98 -4.44 -13.44
N ALA A 25 -15.26 -3.31 -13.29
CA ALA A 25 -15.65 -1.99 -13.76
C ALA A 25 -14.47 -0.99 -13.68
N LEU A 26 -14.28 -0.16 -14.72
CA LEU A 26 -13.21 0.85 -14.77
C LEU A 26 -13.23 1.82 -13.56
N ASP A 27 -14.42 2.21 -13.10
CA ASP A 27 -14.57 3.12 -11.96
C ASP A 27 -13.98 2.56 -10.66
N PHE A 28 -13.96 1.23 -10.50
CA PHE A 28 -13.36 0.58 -9.34
C PHE A 28 -11.83 0.68 -9.38
N ALA A 29 -11.20 0.51 -10.54
CA ALA A 29 -9.76 0.67 -10.69
C ALA A 29 -9.33 2.12 -10.40
N ILE A 30 -10.07 3.11 -10.91
CA ILE A 30 -9.81 4.53 -10.66
C ILE A 30 -9.94 4.85 -9.17
N THR A 31 -10.99 4.34 -8.52
CA THR A 31 -11.23 4.58 -7.09
C THR A 31 -10.13 3.97 -6.23
N ALA A 32 -9.76 2.70 -6.48
CA ALA A 32 -8.70 2.03 -5.74
C ALA A 32 -7.35 2.74 -5.89
N GLY A 33 -7.04 3.24 -7.09
CA GLY A 33 -5.79 3.97 -7.33
C GLY A 33 -5.69 5.26 -6.52
N LYS A 34 -6.79 6.03 -6.45
CA LYS A 34 -6.87 7.23 -5.61
C LYS A 34 -6.69 6.91 -4.14
N GLU A 35 -7.40 5.91 -3.63
CA GLU A 35 -7.31 5.49 -2.22
C GLU A 35 -5.87 5.10 -1.84
N ILE A 36 -5.18 4.34 -2.70
CA ILE A 36 -3.81 3.91 -2.44
C ILE A 36 -2.83 5.09 -2.45
N VAL A 37 -2.95 6.01 -3.41
CA VAL A 37 -2.10 7.22 -3.48
C VAL A 37 -2.34 8.11 -2.27
N ASP A 38 -3.61 8.36 -1.92
CA ASP A 38 -3.96 9.23 -0.80
C ASP A 38 -3.44 8.65 0.52
N ALA A 39 -3.66 7.35 0.77
CA ALA A 39 -3.20 6.69 1.99
C ALA A 39 -1.67 6.68 2.09
N THR A 40 -0.96 6.37 1.00
CA THR A 40 0.52 6.34 1.02
C THR A 40 1.12 7.75 1.16
N SER A 41 0.43 8.81 0.73
CA SER A 41 0.87 10.19 0.93
C SER A 41 0.96 10.61 2.41
N ILE A 42 0.10 10.03 3.27
CA ILE A 42 0.09 10.30 4.72
C ILE A 42 1.42 9.93 5.37
N LEU A 43 2.12 8.92 4.81
CA LEU A 43 3.40 8.44 5.34
C LEU A 43 4.49 9.53 5.31
N GLN A 44 4.39 10.53 4.44
CA GLN A 44 5.33 11.66 4.43
C GLN A 44 5.28 12.49 5.72
N ARG A 45 4.12 12.54 6.38
CA ARG A 45 3.91 13.26 7.64
C ARG A 45 3.97 12.32 8.85
N HIS A 46 3.50 11.09 8.68
CA HIS A 46 3.39 10.11 9.76
C HIS A 46 4.02 8.78 9.34
N PRO A 47 5.35 8.70 9.17
CA PRO A 47 6.02 7.49 8.66
C PRO A 47 5.91 6.29 9.61
N LEU A 48 5.54 6.49 10.88
CA LEU A 48 5.41 5.44 11.89
C LEU A 48 3.96 5.01 12.15
N ILE A 49 2.98 5.50 11.37
CA ILE A 49 1.55 5.23 11.60
C ILE A 49 1.15 3.78 11.30
N GLY A 50 1.88 3.09 10.43
CA GLY A 50 1.60 1.70 10.09
C GLY A 50 1.84 0.74 11.25
N ARG A 51 1.07 -0.35 11.27
CA ARG A 51 1.20 -1.45 12.22
C ARG A 51 2.60 -2.07 12.10
N PRO A 52 3.38 -2.22 13.19
CA PRO A 52 4.66 -2.90 13.14
C PRO A 52 4.54 -4.34 12.62
N ALA A 53 5.48 -4.74 11.77
CA ALA A 53 5.61 -6.08 11.23
C ALA A 53 7.07 -6.57 11.38
N PRO A 54 7.35 -7.88 11.20
CA PRO A 54 8.71 -8.40 11.27
C PRO A 54 9.69 -7.68 10.34
N HIS A 55 10.99 -7.80 10.62
CA HIS A 55 12.07 -7.25 9.79
C HIS A 55 12.04 -5.72 9.62
N ASN A 56 11.61 -4.98 10.64
CA ASN A 56 11.47 -3.51 10.62
C ASN A 56 10.51 -3.01 9.53
N LEU A 57 9.56 -3.85 9.14
CA LEU A 57 8.51 -3.49 8.20
C LEU A 57 7.29 -2.95 8.95
N ARG A 58 6.40 -2.34 8.18
CA ARG A 58 5.15 -1.79 8.66
C ARG A 58 4.04 -2.02 7.64
N GLU A 59 2.85 -2.23 8.15
CA GLU A 59 1.65 -2.39 7.35
C GLU A 59 0.77 -1.14 7.48
N LEU A 60 0.52 -0.50 6.35
CA LEU A 60 -0.48 0.55 6.24
C LEU A 60 -1.77 -0.08 5.71
N VAL A 61 -2.81 -0.12 6.55
CA VAL A 61 -4.16 -0.51 6.14
C VAL A 61 -4.81 0.70 5.46
N ILE A 62 -5.19 0.55 4.19
CA ILE A 62 -5.70 1.64 3.34
C ILE A 62 -7.23 1.68 3.38
N SER A 63 -7.86 0.51 3.31
CA SER A 63 -9.31 0.33 3.36
C SER A 63 -9.65 -1.02 4.01
N LYS A 64 -10.93 -1.26 4.30
CA LYS A 64 -11.45 -2.52 4.85
C LYS A 64 -12.60 -3.05 4.00
N GLY A 65 -12.84 -4.36 4.06
CA GLY A 65 -13.97 -5.00 3.37
C GLY A 65 -13.65 -5.38 1.92
N ARG A 66 -14.60 -5.19 1.00
CA ARG A 66 -14.45 -5.61 -0.42
C ARG A 66 -13.39 -4.83 -1.21
N SER A 67 -12.96 -3.67 -0.72
CA SER A 67 -11.88 -2.85 -1.31
C SER A 67 -10.66 -2.74 -0.41
N GLY A 68 -10.49 -3.66 0.56
CA GLY A 68 -9.40 -3.56 1.53
C GLY A 68 -8.03 -3.80 0.91
N TYR A 69 -7.13 -2.82 1.01
CA TYR A 69 -5.73 -2.96 0.62
C TYR A 69 -4.79 -2.74 1.81
N VAL A 70 -3.64 -3.41 1.75
CA VAL A 70 -2.55 -3.23 2.70
C VAL A 70 -1.26 -2.96 1.94
N ALA A 71 -0.60 -1.86 2.27
CA ALA A 71 0.74 -1.55 1.79
C ALA A 71 1.77 -1.98 2.83
N MET A 72 2.66 -2.88 2.44
CA MET A 72 3.85 -3.22 3.22
C MET A 72 4.93 -2.18 2.90
N TYR A 73 5.47 -1.53 3.93
CA TYR A 73 6.46 -0.48 3.75
C TYR A 73 7.56 -0.53 4.81
N ARG A 74 8.63 0.21 4.56
CA ARG A 74 9.65 0.53 5.56
C ARG A 74 9.97 2.01 5.52
N PHE A 75 10.28 2.56 6.69
CA PHE A 75 10.82 3.91 6.82
C PHE A 75 12.34 3.83 7.00
N LEU A 76 13.09 4.58 6.20
CA LEU A 76 14.54 4.69 6.24
C LEU A 76 14.92 6.12 6.67
N PRO A 77 15.00 6.41 7.98
CA PRO A 77 15.21 7.78 8.48
C PRO A 77 16.49 8.43 7.95
N ALA A 78 17.58 7.66 7.88
CA ALA A 78 18.88 8.12 7.39
C ALA A 78 18.88 8.55 5.91
N LYS A 79 17.83 8.21 5.16
CA LYS A 79 17.68 8.54 3.72
C LYS A 79 16.50 9.47 3.44
N ASP A 80 15.80 9.94 4.47
CA ASP A 80 14.51 10.66 4.35
C ASP A 80 13.58 9.97 3.32
N ARG A 81 13.42 8.65 3.46
CA ARG A 81 12.79 7.80 2.43
C ARG A 81 11.88 6.74 3.02
N ILE A 82 10.77 6.50 2.33
CA ILE A 82 9.80 5.45 2.60
C ILE A 82 9.74 4.57 1.35
N ASP A 83 9.98 3.27 1.53
CA ASP A 83 9.82 2.30 0.45
C ASP A 83 8.50 1.56 0.63
N ILE A 84 7.60 1.67 -0.35
CA ILE A 84 6.45 0.78 -0.52
C ILE A 84 6.96 -0.48 -1.20
N LEU A 85 6.97 -1.59 -0.45
CA LEU A 85 7.58 -2.85 -0.85
C LEU A 85 6.59 -3.75 -1.59
N ALA A 86 5.33 -3.75 -1.15
CA ALA A 86 4.27 -4.54 -1.77
C ALA A 86 2.91 -3.91 -1.47
N ILE A 87 1.94 -4.13 -2.34
CA ILE A 87 0.54 -3.78 -2.14
C ILE A 87 -0.29 -5.04 -2.36
N ARG A 88 -1.16 -5.36 -1.41
CA ARG A 88 -1.94 -6.58 -1.46
C ARG A 88 -3.40 -6.31 -1.11
N HIS A 89 -4.29 -7.07 -1.73
CA HIS A 89 -5.68 -7.11 -1.31
C HIS A 89 -5.77 -7.85 0.03
N GLN A 90 -6.57 -7.35 0.98
CA GLN A 90 -6.62 -7.87 2.35
C GLN A 90 -6.99 -9.37 2.39
N ARG A 91 -7.78 -9.86 1.41
CA ARG A 91 -8.12 -11.29 1.27
C ARG A 91 -6.95 -12.17 0.81
N GLU A 92 -5.95 -11.60 0.14
CA GLU A 92 -4.72 -12.31 -0.25
C GLU A 92 -3.69 -12.33 0.89
N CYS A 93 -3.86 -11.44 1.88
CA CYS A 93 -2.91 -11.29 2.96
C CYS A 93 -3.01 -12.34 4.05
N GLY A 94 -4.01 -13.24 4.03
CA GLY A 94 -4.17 -14.25 5.07
C GLY A 94 -4.06 -13.63 6.46
N PHE A 95 -4.91 -12.65 6.77
CA PHE A 95 -4.97 -12.12 8.13
C PHE A 95 -5.55 -13.22 9.03
N ILE A 96 -4.64 -13.91 9.72
CA ILE A 96 -4.96 -14.67 10.92
C ILE A 96 -5.38 -13.63 11.95
N ASP A 97 -6.66 -13.67 12.36
CA ASP A 97 -7.14 -13.03 13.58
C ASP A 97 -6.41 -13.61 14.81
#